data_AF-A0AA40AV64-F1
#
_entry.id   AF-A0AA40AV64-F1
#
_cell.length_a   1.000
_cell.length_b   1.000
_cell.length_c   1.000
_cell.angle_alpha   90.00
_cell.angle_beta   90.00
_cell.angle_gamma   90.00
#
_symmetry.space_group_name_H-M   'P 1'
#
loop_
_entity.id
_entity.type
_entity.pdbx_description
1 polymer ?
#
loop_
_entity_poly.entity_id
_entity_poly.type
_entity_poly.pdbx_seq_one_letter_code
_entity_poly.pdbx_strand_id
1 'polypeptide(L)'
;MAGSKEHQSADMRIPEAYLSIVLGKLMEAPKSSGLKFVCEGQEIKVHKAIVCTQSSVIDKSANNKFFVEAHKGRIEMDNFDLPTPRHI
;
A
#
# COMPACT_ATOMS: atom_id res chain seq x y z
N MET A 1 -45.71 30.11 -8.03
CA MET A 1 -45.23 29.10 -8.99
C MET A 1 -43.95 28.53 -8.45
N ALA A 2 -43.99 27.27 -8.00
CA ALA A 2 -42.88 26.54 -7.41
C ALA A 2 -41.94 26.02 -8.51
N GLY A 3 -40.65 26.01 -8.22
CA GLY A 3 -39.62 25.46 -9.09
C GLY A 3 -38.39 25.08 -8.27
N SER A 4 -38.56 24.14 -7.34
CA SER A 4 -37.44 23.50 -6.63
C SER A 4 -36.60 22.74 -7.64
N LYS A 5 -35.38 23.19 -7.88
CA LYS A 5 -34.41 22.45 -8.70
C LYS A 5 -33.93 21.25 -7.91
N GLU A 6 -34.33 20.07 -8.35
CA GLU A 6 -33.89 18.79 -7.81
C GLU A 6 -32.36 18.68 -7.95
N HIS A 7 -31.69 18.45 -6.82
CA HIS A 7 -30.27 18.14 -6.76
C HIS A 7 -30.10 16.68 -7.22
N GLN A 8 -29.91 16.46 -8.53
CA GLN A 8 -29.56 15.14 -9.03
C GLN A 8 -28.14 14.80 -8.59
N SER A 9 -28.04 14.02 -7.50
CA SER A 9 -26.81 13.32 -7.13
C SER A 9 -26.50 12.32 -8.24
N ALA A 10 -25.52 12.64 -9.07
CA ALA A 10 -25.01 11.70 -10.06
C ALA A 10 -24.32 10.55 -9.31
N ASP A 11 -24.93 9.37 -9.38
CA ASP A 11 -24.37 8.11 -8.90
C ASP A 11 -23.10 7.81 -9.71
N MET A 12 -21.95 8.29 -9.21
CA MET A 12 -20.64 8.07 -9.81
C MET A 12 -20.27 6.61 -9.60
N ARG A 13 -20.61 5.76 -10.58
CA ARG A 13 -20.13 4.38 -10.63
C ARG A 13 -18.63 4.40 -10.88
N ILE A 14 -17.85 4.23 -9.81
CA ILE A 14 -16.41 4.03 -9.92
C ILE A 14 -16.19 2.68 -10.63
N PRO A 15 -15.47 2.63 -11.77
CA PRO A 15 -15.11 1.37 -12.39
C PRO A 15 -14.34 0.49 -11.39
N GLU A 16 -14.68 -0.79 -11.33
CA GLU A 16 -14.15 -1.73 -10.33
C GLU A 16 -12.61 -1.71 -10.25
N ALA A 17 -11.93 -1.54 -11.40
CA ALA A 17 -10.47 -1.48 -11.49
C ALA A 17 -9.83 -0.13 -11.08
N TYR A 18 -10.60 0.93 -10.79
CA TYR A 18 -10.02 2.24 -10.49
C TYR A 18 -9.18 2.22 -9.21
N LEU A 19 -9.65 1.49 -8.18
CA LEU A 19 -8.95 1.40 -6.90
C LEU A 19 -7.61 0.67 -7.04
N SER A 20 -7.55 -0.42 -7.81
CA SER A 20 -6.31 -1.17 -8.02
C SER A 20 -5.27 -0.33 -8.78
N ILE A 21 -5.70 0.44 -9.78
CA ILE A 21 -4.82 1.38 -10.50
C ILE A 21 -4.25 2.46 -9.56
N VAL A 22 -5.09 3.03 -8.70
CA VAL A 22 -4.66 4.06 -7.73
C VAL A 22 -3.67 3.46 -6.72
N LEU A 23 -3.96 2.26 -6.18
CA LEU A 23 -3.06 1.57 -5.26
C LEU A 23 -1.72 1.21 -5.91
N GLY A 24 -1.73 0.78 -7.18
CA GLY A 24 -0.52 0.51 -7.95
C GLY A 24 0.36 1.76 -8.07
N LYS A 25 -0.22 2.90 -8.48
CA LYS A 25 0.49 4.19 -8.56
C LYS A 25 1.03 4.64 -7.20
N LEU A 26 0.29 4.41 -6.12
CA LEU A 26 0.77 4.71 -4.78
C LEU A 26 1.98 3.85 -4.41
N MET A 27 1.96 2.55 -4.72
CA MET A 27 3.08 1.64 -4.47
C MET A 27 4.35 2.00 -5.26
N GLU A 28 4.22 2.62 -6.44
CA GLU A 28 5.35 3.14 -7.22
C GLU A 28 5.90 4.48 -6.69
N ALA A 29 5.07 5.26 -6.00
CA ALA A 29 5.45 6.58 -5.54
C ALA A 29 6.43 6.51 -4.35
N PRO A 30 7.67 7.04 -4.47
CA PRO A 30 8.68 6.94 -3.43
C PRO A 30 8.48 7.91 -2.26
N LYS A 31 7.47 8.78 -2.32
CA LYS A 31 7.37 10.01 -1.51
C LYS A 31 6.90 9.82 -0.05
N SER A 32 6.48 8.62 0.37
CA SER A 32 5.99 8.41 1.75
C SER A 32 6.23 7.00 2.33
N SER A 33 7.19 6.25 1.79
CA SER A 33 7.48 4.90 2.29
C SER A 33 8.30 4.95 3.60
N GLY A 34 7.62 4.94 4.74
CA GLY A 34 8.24 4.79 6.07
C GLY A 34 8.68 3.35 6.40
N LEU A 35 8.62 2.44 5.43
CA LEU A 35 8.99 1.03 5.57
C LEU A 35 9.67 0.54 4.29
N LYS A 36 10.66 -0.34 4.44
CA LYS A 36 11.31 -1.05 3.34
C LYS A 36 11.21 -2.55 3.53
N PHE A 37 11.03 -3.30 2.45
CA PHE A 37 11.34 -4.72 2.42
C PHE A 37 12.74 -4.88 1.87
N VAL A 38 13.54 -5.71 2.53
CA VAL A 38 14.90 -6.03 2.12
C VAL A 38 14.92 -7.49 1.75
N CYS A 39 15.29 -7.79 0.52
CA CYS A 39 15.28 -9.15 0.00
C CYS A 39 16.53 -9.34 -0.85
N GLU A 40 17.40 -10.29 -0.50
CA GLU A 40 18.68 -10.50 -1.18
C GLU A 40 19.53 -9.21 -1.29
N GLY A 41 19.45 -8.36 -0.26
CA GLY A 41 20.11 -7.05 -0.24
C GLY A 41 19.45 -5.97 -1.12
N GLN A 42 18.38 -6.28 -1.87
CA GLN A 42 17.61 -5.28 -2.61
C GLN A 42 16.55 -4.64 -1.71
N GLU A 43 16.45 -3.31 -1.78
CA GLU A 43 15.47 -2.54 -1.02
C GLU A 43 14.24 -2.18 -1.86
N ILE A 44 13.06 -2.61 -1.40
CA ILE A 44 11.76 -2.21 -1.95
C ILE A 44 11.08 -1.28 -0.95
N LYS A 45 10.92 -0.03 -1.34
CA LYS A 45 10.17 0.98 -0.57
C LYS A 45 8.67 0.68 -0.64
N VAL A 46 8.01 0.63 0.51
CA VAL A 46 6.57 0.34 0.61
C VAL A 46 5.86 1.27 1.58
N HIS A 47 4.53 1.41 1.43
CA HIS A 47 3.71 2.20 2.34
C HIS A 47 3.12 1.31 3.42
N LYS A 48 3.44 1.57 4.71
CA LYS A 48 2.87 0.84 5.86
C LYS A 48 1.34 0.75 5.79
N ALA A 49 0.69 1.87 5.47
CA ALA A 49 -0.77 1.95 5.37
C ALA A 49 -1.37 0.98 4.33
N ILE A 50 -0.61 0.57 3.32
CA ILE A 50 -1.05 -0.42 2.35
C ILE A 50 -0.70 -1.81 2.86
N VAL A 51 0.59 -2.11 3.07
CA VAL A 51 1.04 -3.50 3.35
C VAL A 51 0.56 -4.06 4.68
N CYS A 52 0.40 -3.23 5.72
CA CYS A 52 -0.10 -3.68 7.03
C CYS A 52 -1.58 -4.09 6.95
N THR A 53 -2.38 -3.45 6.08
CA THR A 53 -3.79 -3.85 5.90
C THR A 53 -3.94 -5.19 5.18
N GLN A 54 -2.92 -5.60 4.42
CA GLN A 54 -2.92 -6.83 3.63
C GLN A 54 -2.32 -8.02 4.39
N SER A 55 -1.61 -7.80 5.50
CA SER A 55 -0.97 -8.86 6.27
C SER A 55 -0.84 -8.50 7.74
N SER A 56 -1.48 -9.31 8.59
CA SER A 56 -1.40 -9.17 10.06
C SER A 56 0.01 -9.43 10.60
N VAL A 57 0.83 -10.21 9.87
CA VAL A 57 2.25 -10.44 10.22
C VAL A 57 3.06 -9.17 9.98
N ILE A 58 2.86 -8.54 8.82
CA ILE A 58 3.54 -7.28 8.46
C ILE A 58 3.07 -6.15 9.37
N ASP A 59 1.79 -6.10 9.72
CA ASP A 59 1.27 -5.12 10.67
C ASP A 59 1.97 -5.23 12.03
N LYS A 60 2.02 -6.45 12.59
CA LYS A 60 2.70 -6.70 13.86
C LYS A 60 4.18 -6.34 13.77
N SER A 61 4.91 -6.79 12.75
CA SER A 61 6.35 -6.51 12.67
C SER A 61 6.64 -5.01 12.48
N ALA A 62 5.83 -4.29 11.73
CA ALA A 62 6.08 -2.90 11.37
C ALA A 62 5.58 -1.87 12.41
N ASN A 63 4.59 -2.22 13.24
CA ASN A 63 3.93 -1.29 14.16
C ASN A 63 4.12 -1.66 15.65
N ASN A 64 4.52 -2.90 15.96
CA ASN A 64 4.73 -3.30 17.35
C ASN A 64 6.18 -3.01 17.78
N LYS A 65 6.33 -2.19 18.83
CA LYS A 65 7.61 -1.79 19.42
C LYS A 65 8.41 -2.94 20.03
N PHE A 66 7.88 -4.16 20.13
CA PHE A 66 8.67 -5.32 20.56
C PHE A 66 9.46 -5.96 19.42
N PHE A 67 9.21 -5.56 18.17
CA PHE A 67 9.89 -6.05 16.99
C PHE A 67 11.00 -5.09 16.53
N VAL A 68 12.12 -5.66 16.08
CA VAL A 68 13.28 -4.89 15.62
C VAL A 68 12.94 -4.15 14.32
N GLU A 69 12.09 -4.75 13.51
CA GLU A 69 11.59 -4.24 12.23
C GLU A 69 10.84 -2.90 12.40
N ALA A 70 10.04 -2.77 13.46
CA ALA A 70 9.31 -1.54 13.77
C ALA A 70 10.24 -0.36 14.06
N HIS A 71 11.39 -0.61 14.69
CA HIS A 71 12.39 0.40 15.00
C HIS A 71 13.28 0.74 13.81
N LYS A 72 13.68 -0.27 13.04
CA LYS A 72 14.57 -0.09 11.88
C LYS A 72 13.84 0.44 10.65
N GLY A 73 12.50 0.32 10.62
CA GLY A 73 11.71 0.65 9.44
C GLY A 73 12.06 -0.24 8.24
N ARG A 74 12.53 -1.47 8.49
CA ARG A 74 12.86 -2.45 7.45
C ARG A 74 12.50 -3.86 7.89
N ILE A 75 11.98 -4.67 6.98
CA ILE A 75 11.67 -6.09 7.18
C ILE A 75 12.58 -6.90 6.26
N GLU A 76 13.40 -7.77 6.83
CA GLU A 76 14.23 -8.71 6.08
C GLU A 76 13.34 -9.86 5.57
N MET A 77 13.42 -10.16 4.28
CA MET A 77 12.59 -11.14 3.58
C MET A 77 13.45 -12.20 2.89
N ASP A 78 14.64 -12.50 3.42
CA ASP A 78 15.66 -13.38 2.81
C ASP A 78 15.20 -14.82 2.51
N ASN A 79 14.03 -15.24 3.03
CA ASN A 79 13.42 -16.54 2.72
C ASN A 79 12.43 -16.49 1.54
N PHE A 80 12.28 -15.35 0.89
CA PHE A 80 11.44 -15.17 -0.29
C PHE A 80 12.33 -14.84 -1.47
N ASP A 81 12.10 -15.50 -2.60
CA ASP A 81 12.71 -15.07 -3.85
C ASP A 81 11.99 -13.80 -4.31
N LEU A 82 12.73 -12.79 -4.75
CA LEU A 82 12.13 -11.69 -5.47
C LEU A 82 11.57 -12.23 -6.80
N PRO A 83 10.26 -12.13 -7.07
CA PRO A 83 9.80 -12.42 -8.41
C PRO A 83 10.44 -11.40 -9.38
N THR A 84 10.89 -11.95 -10.51
CA THR A 84 11.35 -11.30 -11.73
C THR A 84 10.43 -10.12 -12.14
N PRO A 85 10.93 -9.18 -12.96
CA PRO A 85 10.63 -7.74 -12.90
C PRO A 85 9.14 -7.41 -12.93
N ARG A 86 8.79 -6.32 -12.22
CA ARG A 86 7.45 -5.68 -12.18
C ARG A 86 6.83 -5.60 -13.60
N HIS A 87 6.08 -6.62 -13.98
CA HIS A 87 5.14 -6.57 -15.08
C HIS A 87 3.81 -6.09 -14.52
N ILE A 88 3.42 -4.89 -14.94
CA ILE A 88 2.06 -4.36 -14.87
C ILE A 88 1.53 -4.34 -16.30
#